data_AF-A0A832ZSI4-F1
#
_entry.id   AF-A0A832ZSI4-F1
#
_cell.length_a   1.000
_cell.length_b   1.000
_cell.length_c   1.000
_cell.angle_alpha   90.00
_cell.angle_beta   90.00
_cell.angle_gamma   90.00
#
_symmetry.space_group_name_H-M   'P 1'
#
loop_
_entity.id
_entity.type
_entity.pdbx_description
1 polymer ?
#
loop_
_entity_poly.entity_id
_entity_poly.type
_entity_poly.pdbx_seq_one_letter_code
_entity_poly.pdbx_strand_id
1 'polypeptide(L)'
;MDNRLIKILLVSFMIWSVASTTALAYYYSLYIDIDRKYIELENTVNEYQGTIDDLQNVVSNLRGTLSNINSSYQELLQNYSEALNKLSALLRGGYVNIVIDFGNGTRLFYKFLVVIDENNTVFDLLVATGLSLDYTEYPEFNDVFINCIGGVCGQQTGDRSGLYWLLYVNTEPSAYGAMQSKVYGGDLVEWRYEEVTW
;
A
#
# COMPACT_ATOMS: atom_id res chain seq x y z
N MET A 1 11.39 52.55 102.39
CA MET A 1 11.58 51.32 101.60
C MET A 1 13.02 50.89 101.78
N ASP A 2 13.26 49.63 102.18
CA ASP A 2 14.59 49.17 102.58
C ASP A 2 15.54 49.11 101.38
N ASN A 3 16.75 49.67 101.49
CA ASN A 3 17.72 49.77 100.38
C ASN A 3 18.07 48.37 99.81
N ARG A 4 18.00 47.33 100.64
CA ARG A 4 18.19 45.94 100.21
C ARG A 4 17.08 45.44 99.28
N LEU A 5 15.83 45.81 99.54
CA LEU A 5 14.69 45.39 98.73
C LEU A 5 14.71 46.06 97.34
N ILE A 6 15.09 47.33 97.28
CA ILE A 6 15.30 48.05 96.02
C ILE A 6 16.41 47.39 95.19
N LYS A 7 17.53 47.02 95.82
CA LYS A 7 18.63 46.32 95.13
C LYS A 7 18.20 44.97 94.57
N ILE A 8 17.43 44.19 95.33
CA ILE A 8 16.92 42.89 94.86
C ILE A 8 15.97 43.08 93.67
N LEU A 9 15.03 44.03 93.74
CA LEU A 9 14.11 44.30 92.63
C LEU A 9 14.84 44.77 91.37
N LEU A 10 15.86 45.63 91.51
CA LEU A 10 16.69 46.07 90.38
C LEU A 10 17.45 44.91 89.73
N VAL A 11 18.02 44.01 90.53
CA VAL A 11 18.72 42.83 90.02
C VAL A 11 17.75 41.88 89.29
N SER A 12 16.58 41.60 89.88
CA SER A 12 15.56 40.77 89.22
C SER A 12 15.05 41.39 87.92
N PHE A 13 14.85 42.70 87.89
CA PHE A 13 14.47 43.43 86.67
C PHE A 13 15.56 43.34 85.59
N MET A 14 16.84 43.49 85.97
CA MET A 14 17.94 43.33 85.02
C MET A 14 18.03 41.90 84.48
N ILE A 15 17.87 40.87 85.32
CA ILE A 15 17.85 39.47 84.87
C ILE A 15 16.70 39.26 83.88
N TRP A 16 15.50 39.75 84.20
CA TRP A 16 14.35 39.65 83.31
C TRP A 16 14.55 40.40 81.99
N SER A 17 15.12 41.60 82.03
CA SER A 17 15.42 42.39 80.84
C SER A 17 16.44 41.71 79.93
N VAL A 18 17.48 41.09 80.50
CA VAL A 18 18.47 40.33 79.72
C VAL A 18 17.80 39.10 79.12
N ALA A 19 17.07 38.32 79.91
CA ALA A 19 16.38 37.12 79.45
C ALA A 19 15.37 37.43 78.32
N SER A 20 14.56 38.47 78.47
CA SER A 20 13.58 38.88 77.46
C SER A 20 14.24 39.38 76.18
N THR A 21 15.33 40.14 76.30
CA THR A 21 16.09 40.63 75.13
C THR A 21 16.77 39.46 74.40
N THR A 22 17.35 38.49 75.12
CA THR A 22 17.94 37.30 74.50
C THR A 22 16.90 36.43 73.81
N ALA A 23 15.72 36.25 74.43
CA ALA A 23 14.62 35.51 73.82
C ALA A 23 14.11 36.24 72.56
N LEU A 24 13.91 37.55 72.63
CA LEU A 24 13.50 38.37 71.48
C LEU A 24 14.50 38.25 70.33
N ALA A 25 15.80 38.37 70.60
CA ALA A 25 16.85 38.22 69.59
C ALA A 25 16.84 36.83 68.96
N TYR A 26 16.66 35.77 69.76
CA TYR A 26 16.57 34.40 69.28
C TYR A 26 15.35 34.20 68.36
N TYR A 27 14.16 34.62 68.79
CA TYR A 27 12.94 34.49 67.98
C TYR A 27 12.99 35.34 66.71
N TYR A 28 13.60 36.53 66.78
CA TYR A 28 13.80 37.36 65.60
C TYR A 28 14.74 36.70 64.58
N SER A 29 15.85 36.10 65.04
CA SER A 29 16.75 35.35 64.16
C SER A 29 16.07 34.14 63.52
N LEU A 30 15.21 33.43 64.28
CA LEU A 30 14.43 32.30 63.76
C LEU A 30 13.43 32.77 62.68
N TYR A 31 12.77 33.91 62.91
CA TYR A 31 11.85 34.50 61.95
C TYR A 31 12.54 34.82 60.61
N ILE A 32 13.72 35.46 60.65
CA ILE A 32 14.49 35.78 59.44
C ILE A 32 14.91 34.51 58.68
N ASP A 33 15.33 33.46 59.39
CA ASP A 33 15.73 32.20 58.75
C ASP A 33 14.54 31.52 58.05
N ILE A 34 13.37 31.53 58.67
CA ILE A 34 12.13 31.01 58.08
C ILE A 34 11.73 31.83 56.85
N ASP A 35 11.78 33.16 56.93
CA ASP A 35 11.43 34.05 55.82
C ASP A 35 12.36 33.83 54.61
N ARG A 36 13.66 33.71 54.84
CA ARG A 36 14.63 33.38 53.78
C ARG A 36 14.32 32.03 53.14
N LYS A 37 14.07 30.99 53.94
CA LYS A 37 13.72 29.65 53.44
C LYS A 37 12.42 29.67 52.65
N TYR A 38 11.46 30.50 53.05
CA TYR A 38 10.22 30.70 52.31
C TYR A 38 10.49 31.32 50.92
N ILE A 39 11.32 32.37 50.84
CA ILE A 39 11.70 33.00 49.58
C ILE A 39 12.46 32.02 48.67
N GLU A 40 13.39 31.23 49.23
CA GLU A 40 14.11 30.19 48.47
C GLU A 40 13.15 29.13 47.92
N LEU A 41 12.17 28.71 48.71
CA LEU A 41 11.14 27.76 48.29
C LEU A 41 10.25 28.35 47.19
N GLU A 42 9.84 29.61 47.32
CA GLU A 42 9.03 30.33 46.32
C GLU A 42 9.79 30.43 44.98
N ASN A 43 11.07 30.78 45.01
CA ASN A 43 11.90 30.82 43.81
C ASN A 43 12.01 29.44 43.13
N THR A 44 12.21 28.39 43.93
CA THR A 44 12.28 27.01 43.42
C THR A 44 10.95 26.58 42.78
N VAL A 45 9.82 26.94 43.39
CA VAL A 45 8.49 26.67 42.82
C VAL A 45 8.30 27.40 41.49
N ASN A 46 8.73 28.65 41.39
CA ASN A 46 8.63 29.42 40.14
C ASN A 46 9.50 28.81 39.02
N GLU A 47 10.69 28.31 39.34
CA GLU A 47 11.56 27.60 38.39
C GLU A 47 10.91 26.29 37.89
N TYR A 48 10.31 25.51 38.79
CA TYR A 48 9.57 24.32 38.40
C TYR A 48 8.34 24.65 37.56
N GLN A 49 7.65 25.75 37.83
CA GLN A 49 6.54 26.19 37.00
C GLN A 49 7.00 26.52 35.58
N GLY A 50 8.10 27.25 35.42
CA GLY A 50 8.68 27.53 34.10
C GLY A 50 9.07 26.26 33.35
N THR A 51 9.66 25.29 34.06
CA THR A 51 10.00 23.98 33.48
C THR A 51 8.75 23.23 33.00
N ILE A 52 7.65 23.29 33.76
CA ILE A 52 6.37 22.68 33.38
C ILE A 52 5.83 23.34 32.10
N ASP A 53 5.87 24.67 32.01
CA ASP A 53 5.39 25.41 30.84
C ASP A 53 6.22 25.06 29.59
N ASP A 54 7.54 24.95 29.71
CA ASP A 54 8.42 24.49 28.63
C ASP A 54 8.10 23.05 28.19
N LEU A 55 7.88 22.14 29.13
CA LEU A 55 7.48 20.77 28.83
C LEU A 55 6.13 20.71 28.11
N GLN A 56 5.16 21.55 28.50
CA GLN A 56 3.87 21.64 27.81
C GLN A 56 4.03 22.11 26.36
N ASN A 57 4.90 23.09 26.11
CA ASN A 57 5.21 23.56 24.76
C ASN A 57 5.84 22.44 23.91
N VAL A 58 6.78 21.67 24.46
CA VAL A 58 7.39 20.52 23.78
C VAL A 58 6.34 19.46 23.45
N VAL A 59 5.45 19.11 24.38
CA VAL A 59 4.38 18.14 24.15
C VAL A 59 3.42 18.62 23.04
N SER A 60 3.11 19.91 23.00
CA SER A 60 2.28 20.51 21.94
C SER A 60 2.94 20.34 20.56
N ASN A 61 4.23 20.66 20.45
CA ASN A 61 4.99 20.51 19.21
C ASN A 61 5.08 19.05 18.74
N LEU A 62 5.28 18.12 19.70
CA LEU A 62 5.29 16.68 19.40
C LEU A 62 3.94 16.19 18.88
N ARG A 63 2.82 16.65 19.47
CA ARG A 63 1.47 16.34 18.98
C ARG A 63 1.26 16.83 17.55
N GLY A 64 1.70 18.05 17.23
CA GLY A 64 1.65 18.58 15.86
C GLY A 64 2.46 17.73 14.88
N THR A 65 3.69 17.36 15.25
CA THR A 65 4.56 16.50 14.43
C THR A 65 3.93 15.14 14.19
N LEU A 66 3.36 14.51 15.23
CA LEU A 66 2.66 13.24 15.11
C LEU A 66 1.47 13.32 14.15
N SER A 67 0.71 14.42 14.20
CA SER A 67 -0.40 14.65 13.27
C SER A 67 0.09 14.71 11.81
N ASN A 68 1.18 15.43 11.55
CA ASN A 68 1.74 15.54 10.19
C ASN A 68 2.25 14.20 9.67
N ILE A 69 2.91 13.42 10.52
CA ILE A 69 3.35 12.06 10.19
C ILE A 69 2.15 11.18 9.86
N ASN A 70 1.08 11.25 10.67
CA ASN A 70 -0.12 10.46 10.42
C ASN A 70 -0.77 10.81 9.08
N SER A 71 -0.88 12.11 8.73
CA SER A 71 -1.39 12.52 7.42
C SER A 71 -0.54 11.97 6.26
N SER A 72 0.79 12.07 6.37
CA SER A 72 1.72 11.55 5.35
C SER A 72 1.59 10.03 5.18
N TYR A 73 1.38 9.31 6.28
CA TYR A 73 1.15 7.86 6.25
C TYR A 73 -0.15 7.50 5.53
N GLN A 74 -1.23 8.25 5.75
CA GLN A 74 -2.50 8.02 5.05
C GLN A 74 -2.39 8.29 3.55
N GLU A 75 -1.68 9.34 3.13
CA GLU A 75 -1.41 9.61 1.71
C GLU A 75 -0.62 8.47 1.05
N LEU A 76 0.41 7.95 1.74
CA LEU A 76 1.18 6.82 1.24
C LEU A 76 0.31 5.56 1.02
N LEU A 77 -0.59 5.26 1.96
CA LEU A 77 -1.52 4.14 1.82
C LEU A 77 -2.45 4.30 0.62
N GLN A 78 -2.97 5.50 0.39
CA GLN A 78 -3.81 5.79 -0.78
C GLN A 78 -3.04 5.60 -2.09
N ASN A 79 -1.84 6.17 -2.19
CA ASN A 79 -0.99 6.03 -3.35
C ASN A 79 -0.63 4.55 -3.64
N TYR A 80 -0.37 3.76 -2.59
CA TYR A 80 -0.12 2.34 -2.72
C TYR A 80 -1.35 1.58 -3.26
N SER A 81 -2.54 1.87 -2.74
CA SER A 81 -3.79 1.29 -3.24
C SER A 81 -4.03 1.63 -4.71
N GLU A 82 -3.80 2.89 -5.10
CA GLU A 82 -3.93 3.31 -6.49
C GLU A 82 -2.93 2.59 -7.41
N ALA A 83 -1.68 2.43 -6.97
CA ALA A 83 -0.67 1.67 -7.71
C ALA A 83 -1.07 0.21 -7.90
N LEU A 84 -1.61 -0.44 -6.86
CA LEU A 84 -2.14 -1.80 -6.96
C LEU A 84 -3.34 -1.89 -7.91
N ASN A 85 -4.22 -0.90 -7.92
CA ASN A 85 -5.34 -0.85 -8.84
C ASN A 85 -4.88 -0.70 -10.29
N LYS A 86 -3.89 0.15 -10.54
CA LYS A 86 -3.26 0.29 -11.87
C LYS A 86 -2.56 -1.00 -12.30
N LEU A 87 -1.81 -1.62 -11.39
CA LEU A 87 -1.14 -2.88 -11.66
C LEU A 87 -2.16 -3.99 -11.95
N SER A 88 -3.24 -4.09 -11.16
CA SER A 88 -4.29 -5.08 -11.42
C SER A 88 -5.00 -4.82 -12.74
N ALA A 89 -5.22 -3.56 -13.14
CA ALA A 89 -5.73 -3.22 -14.46
C ALA A 89 -4.78 -3.62 -15.60
N LEU A 90 -3.46 -3.42 -15.42
CA LEU A 90 -2.44 -3.87 -16.38
C LEU A 90 -2.33 -5.40 -16.45
N LEU A 91 -2.48 -6.09 -15.31
CA LEU A 91 -2.44 -7.54 -15.25
C LEU A 91 -3.75 -8.17 -15.77
N ARG A 92 -4.89 -7.48 -15.67
CA ARG A 92 -6.18 -7.97 -16.19
C ARG A 92 -6.19 -8.13 -17.70
N GLY A 93 -5.28 -7.51 -18.44
CA GLY A 93 -5.16 -7.64 -19.89
C GLY A 93 -3.78 -8.14 -20.28
N GLY A 94 -3.67 -9.31 -20.88
CA GLY A 94 -2.42 -9.75 -21.51
C GLY A 94 -2.56 -9.82 -23.01
N TYR A 95 -1.44 -9.71 -23.71
CA TYR A 95 -1.46 -9.78 -25.17
C TYR A 95 -1.40 -11.23 -25.63
N VAL A 96 -2.30 -11.61 -26.52
CA VAL A 96 -2.22 -12.86 -27.28
C VAL A 96 -1.76 -12.53 -28.69
N ASN A 97 -0.78 -13.28 -29.18
CA ASN A 97 -0.33 -13.15 -30.57
C ASN A 97 -0.99 -14.25 -31.40
N ILE A 98 -1.61 -13.88 -32.51
CA ILE A 98 -2.11 -14.85 -33.50
C ILE A 98 -1.22 -14.81 -34.73
N VAL A 99 -0.83 -15.98 -35.21
CA VAL A 99 -0.14 -16.17 -36.48
C VAL A 99 -1.03 -16.98 -37.41
N ILE A 100 -1.27 -16.48 -38.62
CA ILE A 100 -1.90 -17.23 -39.70
C ILE A 100 -0.82 -17.56 -40.72
N ASP A 101 -0.41 -18.82 -40.80
CA ASP A 101 0.59 -19.34 -41.75
C ASP A 101 -0.12 -20.07 -42.89
N PHE A 102 -0.05 -19.51 -44.09
CA PHE A 102 -0.70 -20.06 -45.28
C PHE A 102 0.08 -21.22 -45.93
N GLY A 103 1.19 -21.67 -45.34
CA GLY A 103 1.98 -22.81 -45.84
C GLY A 103 2.81 -22.51 -47.09
N ASN A 104 2.61 -21.36 -47.74
CA ASN A 104 3.36 -20.89 -48.91
C ASN A 104 4.47 -19.87 -48.57
N GLY A 105 4.79 -19.71 -47.27
CA GLY A 105 5.73 -18.71 -46.75
C GLY A 105 5.09 -17.37 -46.36
N THR A 106 3.82 -17.15 -46.70
CA THR A 106 3.06 -15.97 -46.25
C THR A 106 2.56 -16.18 -44.82
N ARG A 107 2.88 -15.25 -43.93
CA ARG A 107 2.40 -15.23 -42.54
C ARG A 107 1.79 -13.88 -42.18
N LEU A 108 0.62 -13.90 -41.54
CA LEU A 108 0.00 -12.72 -40.95
C LEU A 108 0.13 -12.79 -39.44
N PHE A 109 0.40 -11.64 -38.82
CA PHE A 109 0.61 -11.50 -37.39
C PHE A 109 -0.39 -10.50 -36.81
N TYR A 110 -1.14 -10.94 -35.81
CA TYR A 110 -2.09 -10.11 -35.08
C TYR A 110 -1.74 -10.12 -33.60
N LYS A 111 -2.04 -9.02 -32.92
CA LYS A 111 -1.82 -8.87 -31.48
C LYS A 111 -3.09 -8.32 -30.84
N PHE A 112 -3.72 -9.13 -30.02
CA PHE A 112 -4.95 -8.78 -29.32
C PHE A 112 -4.69 -8.60 -27.83
N LEU A 113 -5.37 -7.63 -27.22
CA LEU A 113 -5.45 -7.52 -25.77
C LEU A 113 -6.59 -8.41 -25.29
N VAL A 114 -6.28 -9.40 -24.46
CA VAL A 114 -7.24 -10.36 -23.92
C VAL A 114 -7.38 -10.14 -22.43
N VAL A 115 -8.63 -10.02 -21.96
CA VAL A 115 -8.93 -9.86 -20.55
C VAL A 115 -8.98 -11.23 -19.88
N ILE A 116 -8.25 -11.41 -18.77
CA ILE A 116 -8.04 -12.72 -18.08
C ILE A 116 -9.37 -13.35 -17.58
N ASP A 117 -10.42 -12.55 -17.39
CA ASP A 117 -11.72 -12.99 -16.85
C ASP A 117 -12.83 -13.14 -17.91
N GLU A 118 -12.56 -12.76 -19.16
CA GLU A 118 -13.45 -13.08 -20.26
C GLU A 118 -13.08 -14.48 -20.77
N ASN A 119 -14.06 -15.37 -20.95
CA ASN A 119 -13.88 -16.71 -21.53
C ASN A 119 -13.54 -16.61 -23.03
N ASN A 120 -12.51 -15.86 -23.38
CA ASN A 120 -12.04 -15.69 -24.74
C ASN A 120 -11.51 -17.03 -25.25
N THR A 121 -12.00 -17.40 -26.43
CA THR A 121 -11.58 -18.62 -27.12
C THR A 121 -10.66 -18.27 -28.28
N VAL A 122 -9.92 -19.26 -28.76
CA VAL A 122 -9.14 -19.12 -30.01
C VAL A 122 -10.03 -18.68 -31.17
N PHE A 123 -11.28 -19.18 -31.23
CA PHE A 123 -12.22 -18.81 -32.28
C PHE A 123 -12.62 -17.33 -32.22
N ASP A 124 -12.92 -16.79 -31.04
CA ASP A 124 -13.28 -15.37 -30.89
C ASP A 124 -12.14 -14.47 -31.39
N LEU A 125 -10.91 -14.84 -31.04
CA LEU A 125 -9.72 -14.14 -31.49
C LEU A 125 -9.50 -14.26 -33.00
N LEU A 126 -9.77 -15.42 -33.60
CA LEU A 126 -9.70 -15.62 -35.04
C LEU A 126 -10.72 -14.74 -35.77
N VAL A 127 -11.96 -14.68 -35.28
CA VAL A 127 -13.00 -13.79 -35.82
C VAL A 127 -12.58 -12.32 -35.73
N ALA A 128 -11.95 -11.93 -34.61
CA ALA A 128 -11.47 -10.56 -34.40
C ALA A 128 -10.35 -10.13 -35.37
N THR A 129 -9.70 -11.06 -36.10
CA THR A 129 -8.73 -10.72 -37.16
C THR A 129 -9.37 -10.00 -38.35
N GLY A 130 -10.69 -10.14 -38.54
CA GLY A 130 -11.42 -9.58 -39.67
C GLY A 130 -11.12 -10.26 -41.01
N LEU A 131 -10.40 -11.38 -41.01
CA LEU A 131 -10.21 -12.19 -42.21
C LEU A 131 -11.53 -12.82 -42.66
N SER A 132 -11.66 -13.10 -43.95
CA SER A 132 -12.76 -13.92 -44.45
C SER A 132 -12.63 -15.33 -43.88
N LEU A 133 -13.66 -15.78 -43.17
CA LEU A 133 -13.70 -17.08 -42.51
C LEU A 133 -14.88 -17.89 -43.03
N ASP A 134 -14.63 -19.16 -43.32
CA ASP A 134 -15.67 -20.17 -43.57
C ASP A 134 -15.41 -21.34 -42.63
N TYR A 135 -16.47 -21.81 -41.97
CA TYR A 135 -16.37 -22.86 -40.95
C TYR A 135 -17.67 -23.67 -40.87
N THR A 136 -17.53 -24.92 -40.45
CA THR A 136 -18.64 -25.83 -40.21
C THR A 136 -18.83 -25.98 -38.71
N GLU A 137 -20.03 -25.65 -38.21
CA GLU A 137 -20.39 -25.89 -36.82
C GLU A 137 -20.70 -27.37 -36.57
N TYR A 138 -20.21 -27.89 -35.45
CA TYR A 138 -20.54 -29.22 -34.95
C TYR A 138 -21.23 -29.08 -33.57
N PRO A 139 -22.56 -28.94 -33.54
CA PRO A 139 -23.31 -28.70 -32.30
C PRO A 139 -23.09 -29.78 -31.24
N GLU A 140 -22.86 -31.02 -31.66
CA GLU A 140 -22.60 -32.18 -30.79
C GLU A 140 -21.34 -32.01 -29.94
N PHE A 141 -20.36 -31.26 -30.43
CA PHE A 141 -19.10 -30.96 -29.73
C PHE A 141 -19.03 -29.53 -29.22
N ASN A 142 -20.06 -28.72 -29.51
CA ASN A 142 -20.07 -27.27 -29.24
C ASN A 142 -18.78 -26.59 -29.75
N ASP A 143 -18.40 -26.92 -30.98
CA ASP A 143 -17.15 -26.47 -31.60
C ASP A 143 -17.29 -26.28 -33.12
N VAL A 144 -16.26 -25.74 -33.74
CA VAL A 144 -16.20 -25.45 -35.19
C VAL A 144 -15.00 -26.10 -35.85
N PHE A 145 -15.21 -26.54 -37.08
CA PHE A 145 -14.15 -26.91 -38.01
C PHE A 145 -13.91 -25.77 -38.99
N ILE A 146 -12.68 -25.28 -39.07
CA ILE A 146 -12.35 -24.15 -39.94
C ILE A 146 -12.08 -24.66 -41.36
N ASN A 147 -12.98 -24.32 -42.29
CA ASN A 147 -12.87 -24.69 -43.69
C ASN A 147 -11.89 -23.77 -44.43
N CYS A 148 -12.01 -22.46 -44.22
CA CYS A 148 -11.21 -21.45 -44.92
C CYS A 148 -10.83 -20.29 -44.02
N ILE A 149 -9.61 -19.79 -44.20
CA ILE A 149 -9.12 -18.53 -43.60
C ILE A 149 -8.54 -17.67 -44.71
N GLY A 150 -8.96 -16.41 -44.81
CA GLY A 150 -8.45 -15.45 -45.78
C GLY A 150 -8.65 -15.88 -47.25
N GLY A 151 -9.67 -16.70 -47.53
CA GLY A 151 -9.93 -17.24 -48.87
C GLY A 151 -9.14 -18.51 -49.25
N VAL A 152 -8.28 -19.03 -48.35
CA VAL A 152 -7.58 -20.31 -48.55
C VAL A 152 -8.33 -21.41 -47.81
N CYS A 153 -8.83 -22.39 -48.57
CA CYS A 153 -9.72 -23.44 -48.08
C CYS A 153 -9.04 -24.80 -48.00
N GLY A 154 -9.50 -25.64 -47.08
CA GLY A 154 -9.08 -27.03 -47.00
C GLY A 154 -9.36 -27.78 -48.30
N GLN A 155 -8.41 -28.58 -48.77
CA GLN A 155 -8.53 -29.34 -50.01
C GLN A 155 -7.98 -30.75 -49.82
N GLN A 156 -8.78 -31.75 -50.19
CA GLN A 156 -8.32 -33.13 -50.28
C GLN A 156 -7.37 -33.27 -51.48
N THR A 157 -6.15 -33.76 -51.23
CA THR A 157 -5.09 -33.93 -52.24
C THR A 157 -4.94 -35.39 -52.68
N GLY A 158 -5.42 -36.35 -51.88
CA GLY A 158 -5.43 -37.78 -52.19
C GLY A 158 -6.43 -38.57 -51.34
N ASP A 159 -6.45 -39.89 -51.50
CA ASP A 159 -7.40 -40.77 -50.80
C ASP A 159 -7.25 -40.72 -49.26
N ARG A 160 -6.06 -40.34 -48.78
CA ARG A 160 -5.68 -40.27 -47.37
C ARG A 160 -4.83 -39.04 -47.02
N SER A 161 -4.93 -38.00 -47.84
CA SER A 161 -4.18 -36.76 -47.64
C SER A 161 -4.98 -35.54 -48.03
N GLY A 162 -4.74 -34.44 -47.33
CA GLY A 162 -5.31 -33.15 -47.69
C GLY A 162 -4.65 -32.01 -46.94
N LEU A 163 -4.76 -30.82 -47.52
CA LEU A 163 -4.31 -29.58 -46.90
C LEU A 163 -5.43 -29.03 -46.04
N TYR A 164 -5.16 -28.80 -44.75
CA TYR A 164 -6.16 -28.31 -43.80
C TYR A 164 -5.54 -27.29 -42.83
N TRP A 165 -6.41 -26.50 -42.21
CA TRP A 165 -6.04 -25.57 -41.15
C TRP A 165 -5.88 -26.30 -39.83
N LEU A 166 -4.65 -26.34 -39.33
CA LEU A 166 -4.31 -26.92 -38.04
C LEU A 166 -4.09 -25.83 -37.00
N LEU A 167 -4.66 -26.04 -35.82
CA LEU A 167 -4.53 -25.14 -34.68
C LEU A 167 -3.39 -25.57 -33.76
N TYR A 168 -2.50 -24.62 -33.46
CA TYR A 168 -1.45 -24.75 -32.46
C TYR A 168 -1.62 -23.66 -31.39
N VAL A 169 -1.37 -24.02 -30.14
CA VAL A 169 -1.31 -23.08 -29.02
C VAL A 169 0.04 -23.27 -28.34
N ASN A 170 0.81 -22.19 -28.25
CA ASN A 170 2.17 -22.17 -27.73
C ASN A 170 3.07 -23.21 -28.43
N THR A 171 3.02 -23.23 -29.77
CA THR A 171 3.78 -24.12 -30.67
C THR A 171 3.41 -25.61 -30.62
N GLU A 172 2.46 -26.01 -29.76
CA GLU A 172 1.98 -27.38 -29.65
C GLU A 172 0.61 -27.55 -30.35
N PRO A 173 0.35 -28.67 -31.05
CA PRO A 173 -0.96 -28.93 -31.64
C PRO A 173 -2.05 -28.89 -30.56
N SER A 174 -3.15 -28.17 -30.83
CA SER A 174 -4.24 -28.09 -29.87
C SER A 174 -4.96 -29.43 -29.75
N ALA A 175 -5.17 -29.89 -28.51
CA ALA A 175 -5.98 -31.07 -28.21
C ALA A 175 -7.49 -30.78 -28.26
N TYR A 176 -7.87 -29.50 -28.37
CA TYR A 176 -9.26 -29.04 -28.37
C TYR A 176 -9.52 -28.21 -29.62
N GLY A 177 -10.77 -28.16 -30.09
CA GLY A 177 -11.12 -27.28 -31.20
C GLY A 177 -11.16 -25.81 -30.77
N ALA A 178 -11.39 -24.93 -31.74
CA ALA A 178 -11.13 -23.49 -31.59
C ALA A 178 -12.06 -22.80 -30.58
N MET A 179 -13.31 -23.25 -30.44
CA MET A 179 -14.26 -22.69 -29.47
C MET A 179 -14.04 -23.22 -28.05
N GLN A 180 -13.36 -24.36 -27.89
CA GLN A 180 -13.06 -24.93 -26.57
C GLN A 180 -11.66 -24.55 -26.07
N SER A 181 -10.77 -24.13 -26.97
CA SER A 181 -9.42 -23.68 -26.65
C SER A 181 -9.45 -22.28 -26.05
N LYS A 182 -9.26 -22.20 -24.72
CA LYS A 182 -9.14 -20.91 -24.01
C LYS A 182 -7.77 -20.29 -24.22
N VAL A 183 -7.75 -18.97 -24.26
CA VAL A 183 -6.53 -18.17 -24.44
C VAL A 183 -6.31 -17.23 -23.27
N TYR A 184 -5.05 -17.10 -22.87
CA TYR A 184 -4.62 -16.26 -21.77
C TYR A 184 -3.54 -15.28 -22.23
N GLY A 185 -3.43 -14.19 -21.49
CA GLY A 185 -2.37 -13.20 -21.70
C GLY A 185 -0.98 -13.82 -21.78
N GLY A 186 -0.30 -13.65 -22.92
CA GLY A 186 1.03 -14.21 -23.19
C GLY A 186 1.02 -15.38 -24.17
N ASP A 187 -0.14 -15.95 -24.49
CA ASP A 187 -0.23 -17.08 -25.42
C ASP A 187 0.11 -16.70 -26.87
N LEU A 188 0.64 -17.69 -27.58
CA LEU A 188 0.85 -17.68 -29.02
C LEU A 188 -0.14 -18.67 -29.65
N VAL A 189 -1.05 -18.18 -30.48
CA VAL A 189 -1.98 -19.01 -31.25
C VAL A 189 -1.51 -19.03 -32.70
N GLU A 190 -1.37 -20.21 -33.29
CA GLU A 190 -0.97 -20.35 -34.68
C GLU A 190 -1.98 -21.19 -35.45
N TRP A 191 -2.46 -20.66 -36.57
CA TRP A 191 -3.21 -21.40 -37.56
C TRP A 191 -2.27 -21.69 -38.72
N ARG A 192 -1.98 -22.97 -38.96
CA ARG A 192 -1.05 -23.39 -40.01
C ARG A 192 -1.79 -24.20 -41.07
N TYR A 193 -1.63 -23.81 -42.32
CA TYR A 193 -2.18 -24.53 -43.46
C TYR A 193 -1.16 -25.58 -43.91
N GLU A 194 -1.42 -26.84 -43.52
CA GLU A 194 -0.45 -27.93 -43.65
C GLU A 194 -1.10 -29.17 -44.27
N GLU A 195 -0.27 -30.01 -44.90
CA GLU A 195 -0.73 -31.28 -45.44
C GLU A 195 -0.80 -32.32 -44.31
N VAL A 196 -1.98 -32.90 -44.14
CA VAL A 196 -2.25 -33.95 -43.17
C VAL A 196 -2.45 -35.25 -43.90
N THR A 197 -1.82 -36.32 -43.41
CA THR A 197 -1.99 -37.69 -43.91
C THR A 197 -2.56 -38.57 -42.81
N TRP A 198 -3.55 -39.41 -43.11
CA TRP A 198 -4.24 -40.28 -42.15
C TRP A 198 -4.29 -41.76 -42.56
#